data_AF-A0A318PVM7-F1
#
_entry.id   AF-A0A318PVM7-F1
#
_cell.length_a   1.000
_cell.length_b   1.000
_cell.length_c   1.000
_cell.angle_alpha   90.00
_cell.angle_beta   90.00
_cell.angle_gamma   90.00
#
_symmetry.space_group_name_H-M   'P 1'
#
loop_
_entity.id
_entity.type
_entity.pdbx_description
1 polymer ?
#
loop_
_entity_poly.entity_id
_entity_poly.type
_entity_poly.pdbx_seq_one_letter_code
_entity_poly.pdbx_strand_id
1 'polypeptide(L)'
;MAGIPVSSIVRVTPGVLAAGGGVAFLNGLVLSRNAGLPASGVTVFTSAADVAAMCGEDSVEYDMAQVYFTGYTNAAQTPSTLLMAACPAFADATQATATATLSAGAVQSIAIADGGSGYATAPTVTLSGGGGTGATATATVTDGVVTAIAVSAGGSGYTSVPTVTLSAPAAGATPGTVMDALVAGNADWTGFTTAFEPSLSDKQAFAQWTAAQGSRFWYVQWDTDPQAAVSGTTEAFGAWVVAQDIAGVSPIYADPMVAALALGWMASLDFSATSGRTTLKFRQNGLITPTVATATLATTLAANGYSYYGSYAGSGTDFQFLSDGAVSGPFAWADSYIGQVWLNGAFQLALANLLLNTGQIPYNADGDVLIAASVQDTINQALAFGLIRAGVTLTAAQQQQVNNAAGRTISDTLATRGWYFLPGASTAAATVRASRASPPCQFWYTDGGSVQSISLSSLEVQ
;
A
#
# COMPACT_ATOMS: atom_id res chain seq x y z
N MET A 1 -8.08 -7.32 -22.27
CA MET A 1 -7.34 -8.56 -22.61
C MET A 1 -6.08 -8.54 -21.74
N ALA A 2 -5.91 -9.48 -20.81
CA ALA A 2 -4.75 -9.49 -19.92
C ALA A 2 -3.47 -9.74 -20.75
N GLY A 3 -2.58 -8.74 -20.80
CA GLY A 3 -1.28 -8.87 -21.45
C GLY A 3 -0.25 -9.51 -20.50
N ILE A 4 0.75 -10.21 -21.03
CA ILE A 4 1.89 -10.68 -20.24
C ILE A 4 2.61 -9.45 -19.67
N PRO A 5 2.81 -9.34 -18.35
CA PRO A 5 3.39 -8.13 -17.77
C PRO A 5 4.88 -8.05 -18.11
N VAL A 6 5.36 -6.86 -18.48
CA VAL A 6 6.80 -6.60 -18.74
C VAL A 6 7.68 -6.91 -17.54
N SER A 7 7.11 -6.94 -16.33
CA SER A 7 7.76 -7.41 -15.11
C SER A 7 8.33 -8.84 -15.21
N SER A 8 7.79 -9.67 -16.12
CA SER A 8 8.31 -11.01 -16.41
C SER A 8 9.63 -11.00 -17.19
N ILE A 9 9.97 -9.89 -17.83
CA ILE A 9 11.17 -9.72 -18.68
C ILE A 9 12.16 -8.75 -18.02
N VAL A 10 11.66 -7.63 -17.46
CA VAL A 10 12.45 -6.59 -16.79
C VAL A 10 11.89 -6.37 -15.40
N ARG A 11 12.71 -6.58 -14.37
CA ARG A 11 12.35 -6.35 -12.98
C ARG A 11 13.30 -5.36 -12.33
N VAL A 12 12.75 -4.25 -11.83
CA VAL A 12 13.41 -3.36 -10.88
C VAL A 12 12.81 -3.67 -9.50
N THR A 13 13.64 -4.06 -8.54
CA THR A 13 13.20 -4.28 -7.15
C THR A 13 13.53 -3.02 -6.36
N PRO A 14 12.61 -2.40 -5.59
CA PRO A 14 11.33 -2.92 -5.11
C PRO A 14 10.10 -2.26 -5.78
N GLY A 15 9.33 -3.02 -6.57
CA GLY A 15 7.91 -2.77 -6.88
C GLY A 15 7.62 -2.18 -8.25
N VAL A 16 6.83 -2.90 -9.07
CA VAL A 16 6.79 -2.79 -10.54
C VAL A 16 5.42 -2.34 -11.10
N LEU A 17 5.42 -1.41 -12.08
CA LEU A 17 4.27 -1.05 -12.91
C LEU A 17 4.05 -2.08 -14.04
N ALA A 18 2.79 -2.39 -14.37
CA ALA A 18 2.49 -3.10 -15.61
C ALA A 18 2.83 -2.18 -16.81
N ALA A 19 3.40 -2.75 -17.88
CA ALA A 19 3.78 -1.95 -19.04
C ALA A 19 2.57 -1.57 -19.89
N GLY A 20 2.16 -0.32 -19.75
CA GLY A 20 1.58 0.49 -20.81
C GLY A 20 2.61 1.54 -21.24
N GLY A 21 2.77 1.75 -22.55
CA GLY A 21 3.70 2.73 -23.10
C GLY A 21 3.33 4.16 -22.72
N GLY A 22 4.30 4.90 -22.17
CA GLY A 22 4.12 6.23 -21.59
C GLY A 22 4.11 6.13 -20.07
N VAL A 23 4.88 6.96 -19.37
CA VAL A 23 4.91 7.02 -17.90
C VAL A 23 3.48 7.18 -17.37
N ALA A 24 2.83 6.07 -17.01
CA ALA A 24 1.48 6.07 -16.49
C ALA A 24 1.50 6.88 -15.20
N PHE A 25 0.77 7.99 -15.23
CA PHE A 25 0.56 8.93 -14.16
C PHE A 25 0.37 8.20 -12.84
N LEU A 26 0.99 8.72 -11.77
CA LEU A 26 0.73 8.22 -10.43
C LEU A 26 -0.73 8.53 -10.08
N ASN A 27 -1.64 7.60 -10.36
CA ASN A 27 -3.06 7.83 -10.11
C ASN A 27 -3.49 7.31 -8.73
N GLY A 28 -4.46 7.99 -8.14
CA GLY A 28 -5.19 7.53 -6.97
C GLY A 28 -6.28 6.53 -7.33
N LEU A 29 -6.49 5.54 -6.45
CA LEU A 29 -7.64 4.64 -6.44
C LEU A 29 -8.46 4.84 -5.16
N VAL A 30 -9.78 4.98 -5.29
CA VAL A 30 -10.70 4.98 -4.14
C VAL A 30 -11.58 3.74 -4.17
N LEU A 31 -11.50 2.93 -3.13
CA LEU A 31 -12.41 1.80 -2.92
C LEU A 31 -13.71 2.29 -2.31
N SER A 32 -14.84 1.94 -2.89
CA SER A 32 -16.15 2.47 -2.49
C SER A 32 -17.20 1.38 -2.38
N ARG A 33 -18.18 1.59 -1.49
CA ARG A 33 -19.37 0.75 -1.33
C ARG A 33 -20.61 1.34 -2.05
N ASN A 34 -20.42 2.40 -2.82
CA ASN A 34 -21.50 3.09 -3.52
C ASN A 34 -22.07 2.20 -4.63
N ALA A 35 -23.39 1.99 -4.61
CA ALA A 35 -24.09 1.12 -5.55
C ALA A 35 -24.15 1.69 -6.99
N GLY A 36 -23.81 2.96 -7.18
CA GLY A 36 -23.67 3.57 -8.50
C GLY A 36 -22.46 3.07 -9.29
N LEU A 37 -21.43 2.54 -8.61
CA LEU A 37 -20.26 1.96 -9.26
C LEU A 37 -20.56 0.55 -9.80
N PRO A 38 -19.94 0.15 -10.93
CA PRO A 38 -20.00 -1.24 -11.40
C PRO A 38 -19.49 -2.21 -10.34
N ALA A 39 -20.21 -3.33 -10.15
CA ALA A 39 -19.92 -4.32 -9.10
C ALA A 39 -18.55 -5.02 -9.22
N SER A 40 -17.85 -4.86 -10.35
CA SER A 40 -16.52 -5.41 -10.58
C SER A 40 -15.72 -4.52 -11.54
N GLY A 41 -14.41 -4.51 -11.36
CA GLY A 41 -13.49 -3.74 -12.20
C GLY A 41 -13.21 -2.36 -11.64
N VAL A 42 -12.53 -1.55 -12.45
CA VAL A 42 -12.12 -0.19 -12.09
C VAL A 42 -12.78 0.79 -13.03
N THR A 43 -13.47 1.78 -12.47
CA THR A 43 -14.03 2.91 -13.18
C THR A 43 -13.02 4.05 -13.19
N VAL A 44 -12.85 4.68 -14.34
CA VAL A 44 -11.93 5.80 -14.54
C VAL A 44 -12.74 7.08 -14.68
N PHE A 45 -12.40 8.08 -13.88
CA PHE A 45 -13.02 9.41 -13.88
C PHE A 45 -12.00 10.47 -14.27
N THR A 46 -12.47 11.50 -14.97
CA THR A 46 -11.66 12.64 -15.42
C THR A 46 -12.00 13.95 -14.72
N SER A 47 -13.07 13.97 -13.94
CA SER A 47 -13.50 15.13 -13.16
C SER A 47 -14.33 14.72 -11.95
N ALA A 48 -14.45 15.62 -10.97
CA ALA A 48 -15.37 15.42 -9.85
C ALA A 48 -16.84 15.38 -10.31
N ALA A 49 -17.19 16.12 -11.38
CA ALA A 49 -18.54 16.10 -11.93
C ALA A 49 -18.94 14.71 -12.48
N ASP A 50 -17.99 13.98 -13.08
CA ASP A 50 -18.22 12.61 -13.54
C ASP A 50 -18.49 11.66 -12.36
N VAL A 51 -17.81 11.89 -11.22
CA VAL A 51 -18.04 11.15 -9.98
C VAL A 51 -19.41 11.47 -9.40
N ALA A 52 -19.80 12.76 -9.33
CA ALA A 52 -21.14 13.16 -8.90
C ALA A 52 -22.24 12.52 -9.75
N ALA A 53 -22.07 12.47 -11.07
CA ALA A 53 -23.04 11.85 -11.97
C ALA A 53 -23.24 10.34 -11.72
N MET A 54 -22.22 9.65 -11.21
CA MET A 54 -22.28 8.20 -10.94
C MET A 54 -22.62 7.86 -9.48
N CYS A 55 -22.01 8.57 -8.53
CA CYS A 55 -22.06 8.27 -7.10
C CYS A 55 -23.06 9.18 -6.33
N GLY A 56 -23.46 10.31 -6.91
CA GLY A 56 -24.30 11.34 -6.32
C GLY A 56 -23.51 12.55 -5.81
N GLU A 57 -24.10 13.75 -5.85
CA GLU A 57 -23.48 15.00 -5.38
C GLU A 57 -23.34 15.09 -3.85
N ASP A 58 -24.14 14.33 -3.10
CA ASP A 58 -24.04 14.25 -1.63
C ASP A 58 -23.10 13.11 -1.16
N SER A 59 -22.38 12.48 -2.09
CA SER A 59 -21.54 11.31 -1.77
C SER A 59 -20.15 11.71 -1.31
N VAL A 60 -19.60 10.93 -0.36
CA VAL A 60 -18.21 11.09 0.07
C VAL A 60 -17.23 10.86 -1.09
N GLU A 61 -17.58 10.02 -2.06
CA GLU A 61 -16.78 9.85 -3.28
C GLU A 61 -16.64 11.15 -4.05
N TYR A 62 -17.72 11.93 -4.16
CA TYR A 62 -17.69 13.24 -4.82
C TYR A 62 -16.84 14.24 -4.05
N ASP A 63 -16.99 14.34 -2.73
CA ASP A 63 -16.19 15.23 -1.89
C ASP A 63 -14.68 14.89 -2.00
N MET A 64 -14.34 13.60 -1.93
CA MET A 64 -12.97 13.13 -2.14
C MET A 64 -12.46 13.48 -3.53
N ALA A 65 -13.29 13.32 -4.56
CA ALA A 65 -12.93 13.66 -5.94
C ALA A 65 -12.68 15.17 -6.10
N GLN A 66 -13.48 16.03 -5.46
CA GLN A 66 -13.23 17.48 -5.48
C GLN A 66 -11.86 17.83 -4.91
N VAL A 67 -11.51 17.25 -3.76
CA VAL A 67 -10.19 17.44 -3.13
C VAL A 67 -9.08 16.90 -4.03
N TYR A 68 -9.24 15.67 -4.53
CA TYR A 68 -8.25 15.00 -5.38
C TYR A 68 -7.96 15.82 -6.66
N PHE A 69 -8.98 16.14 -7.45
CA PHE A 69 -8.80 16.86 -8.72
C PHE A 69 -8.35 18.31 -8.54
N THR A 70 -8.64 18.93 -7.40
CA THR A 70 -8.09 20.26 -7.06
C THR A 70 -6.59 20.18 -6.72
N GLY A 71 -6.11 19.04 -6.21
CA GLY A 71 -4.73 18.85 -5.79
C GLY A 71 -4.41 19.69 -4.54
N TYR A 72 -3.27 20.37 -4.54
CA TYR A 72 -2.83 21.23 -3.44
C TYR A 72 -2.55 22.65 -3.92
N THR A 73 -2.61 23.61 -3.00
CA THR A 73 -2.30 25.03 -3.28
C THR A 73 -0.90 25.18 -3.88
N ASN A 74 -0.81 25.85 -5.04
CA ASN A 74 0.42 26.03 -5.82
C ASN A 74 0.99 24.74 -6.43
N ALA A 75 0.17 23.72 -6.72
CA ALA A 75 0.60 22.57 -7.49
C ALA A 75 1.03 22.97 -8.91
N ALA A 76 2.13 22.37 -9.39
CA ALA A 76 2.64 22.60 -10.75
C ALA A 76 1.69 22.04 -11.82
N GLN A 77 1.00 20.94 -11.48
CA GLN A 77 -0.09 20.36 -12.24
C GLN A 77 -1.15 19.80 -11.28
N THR A 78 -2.38 19.65 -11.76
CA THR A 78 -3.47 19.00 -11.02
C THR A 78 -3.72 17.60 -11.57
N PRO A 79 -4.27 16.67 -10.78
CA PRO A 79 -4.58 15.33 -11.26
C PRO A 79 -5.60 15.37 -12.40
N SER A 80 -5.43 14.47 -13.37
CA SER A 80 -6.34 14.36 -14.53
C SER A 80 -7.14 13.07 -14.54
N THR A 81 -6.82 12.12 -13.65
CA THR A 81 -7.43 10.80 -13.62
C THR A 81 -7.58 10.33 -12.19
N LEU A 82 -8.79 9.93 -11.81
CA LEU A 82 -9.11 9.27 -10.54
C LEU A 82 -9.74 7.92 -10.86
N LEU A 83 -9.26 6.86 -10.23
CA LEU A 83 -9.82 5.52 -10.36
C LEU A 83 -10.70 5.25 -9.14
N MET A 84 -11.83 4.57 -9.34
CA MET A 84 -12.62 4.01 -8.25
C MET A 84 -13.04 2.59 -8.56
N ALA A 85 -13.15 1.77 -7.51
CA ALA A 85 -13.61 0.39 -7.65
C ALA A 85 -14.62 0.07 -6.56
N ALA A 86 -15.65 -0.69 -6.93
CA ALA A 86 -16.58 -1.24 -5.97
C ALA A 86 -15.85 -2.23 -5.06
N CYS A 87 -16.05 -2.06 -3.76
CA CYS A 87 -15.48 -2.88 -2.72
C CYS A 87 -16.63 -3.52 -1.93
N PRO A 88 -16.73 -4.86 -1.88
CA PRO A 88 -17.72 -5.51 -1.05
C PRO A 88 -17.47 -5.23 0.44
N ALA A 89 -18.47 -5.49 1.27
CA ALA A 89 -18.23 -5.65 2.70
C ALA A 89 -17.39 -6.91 2.93
N PHE A 90 -16.34 -6.80 3.73
CA PHE A 90 -15.53 -7.93 4.15
C PHE A 90 -16.25 -8.61 5.31
N ALA A 91 -16.52 -9.91 5.18
CA ALA A 91 -17.05 -10.68 6.28
C ALA A 91 -15.87 -11.18 7.13
N ASP A 92 -15.77 -10.73 8.38
CA ASP A 92 -14.95 -11.39 9.38
C ASP A 92 -15.56 -12.79 9.61
N ALA A 93 -15.05 -13.79 8.90
CA ALA A 93 -15.59 -15.13 8.94
C ALA A 93 -15.02 -15.86 10.17
N THR A 94 -15.85 -16.09 11.18
CA THR A 94 -15.44 -16.80 12.39
C THR A 94 -15.91 -18.26 12.34
N GLN A 95 -15.02 -19.18 12.67
CA GLN A 95 -15.34 -20.60 12.64
C GLN A 95 -16.21 -20.98 13.85
N ALA A 96 -17.42 -21.43 13.57
CA ALA A 96 -18.31 -22.05 14.55
C ALA A 96 -17.61 -23.13 15.39
N THR A 97 -17.96 -23.20 16.68
CA THR A 97 -17.48 -24.21 17.62
C THR A 97 -18.64 -24.96 18.26
N ALA A 98 -18.44 -26.26 18.56
CA ALA A 98 -19.48 -27.09 19.14
C ALA A 98 -18.92 -28.20 20.03
N THR A 99 -19.76 -28.75 20.89
CA THR A 99 -19.41 -29.82 21.84
C THR A 99 -20.42 -30.96 21.76
N ALA A 100 -19.95 -32.20 21.74
CA ALA A 100 -20.81 -33.39 21.76
C ALA A 100 -21.18 -33.79 23.19
N THR A 101 -22.37 -34.37 23.35
CA THR A 101 -22.80 -35.06 24.58
C THR A 101 -23.03 -36.53 24.30
N LEU A 102 -22.49 -37.40 25.16
CA LEU A 102 -22.65 -38.84 25.07
C LEU A 102 -23.74 -39.36 26.01
N SER A 103 -24.44 -40.41 25.59
CA SER A 103 -25.25 -41.25 26.45
C SER A 103 -25.21 -42.69 25.96
N ALA A 104 -25.07 -43.64 26.89
CA ALA A 104 -25.06 -45.09 26.60
C ALA A 104 -24.09 -45.52 25.48
N GLY A 105 -22.93 -44.87 25.34
CA GLY A 105 -21.90 -45.23 24.35
C GLY A 105 -22.15 -44.72 22.92
N ALA A 106 -23.12 -43.80 22.74
CA ALA A 106 -23.44 -43.12 21.49
C ALA A 106 -23.48 -41.59 21.67
N VAL A 107 -23.22 -40.86 20.58
CA VAL A 107 -23.39 -39.40 20.51
C VAL A 107 -24.87 -39.06 20.45
N GLN A 108 -25.39 -38.36 21.46
CA GLN A 108 -26.81 -38.03 21.55
C GLN A 108 -27.16 -36.65 21.02
N SER A 109 -26.30 -35.67 21.29
CA SER A 109 -26.52 -34.29 20.87
C SER A 109 -25.19 -33.58 20.66
N ILE A 110 -25.23 -32.52 19.86
CA ILE A 110 -24.11 -31.62 19.65
C ILE A 110 -24.63 -30.21 19.93
N ALA A 111 -24.09 -29.56 20.96
CA ALA A 111 -24.43 -28.21 21.34
C ALA A 111 -23.47 -27.22 20.66
N ILE A 112 -24.01 -26.20 20.02
CA ILE A 112 -23.24 -25.10 19.47
C ILE A 112 -22.72 -24.26 20.64
N ALA A 113 -21.41 -24.06 20.71
CA ALA A 113 -20.76 -23.17 21.66
C ALA A 113 -20.65 -21.76 21.07
N ASP A 114 -20.33 -21.66 19.77
CA ASP A 114 -20.37 -20.44 18.98
C ASP A 114 -20.87 -20.78 17.57
N GLY A 115 -21.85 -20.03 17.06
CA GLY A 115 -22.41 -20.22 15.72
C GLY A 115 -21.48 -19.74 14.60
N GLY A 116 -20.43 -19.00 14.94
CA GLY A 116 -19.52 -18.38 13.99
C GLY A 116 -20.21 -17.36 13.08
N SER A 117 -19.54 -17.00 11.99
CA SER A 117 -20.03 -16.03 11.01
C SER A 117 -19.44 -16.30 9.62
N GLY A 118 -20.10 -15.79 8.58
CA GLY A 118 -19.60 -15.88 7.20
C GLY A 118 -19.90 -17.20 6.48
N TYR A 119 -20.78 -18.05 7.02
CA TYR A 119 -21.16 -19.30 6.37
C TYR A 119 -22.15 -19.06 5.22
N ALA A 120 -21.67 -19.12 3.97
CA ALA A 120 -22.54 -19.12 2.79
C ALA A 120 -23.20 -20.49 2.53
N THR A 121 -22.59 -21.57 3.03
CA THR A 121 -23.10 -22.94 2.97
C THR A 121 -22.88 -23.63 4.32
N ALA A 122 -23.65 -24.67 4.60
CA ALA A 122 -23.53 -25.42 5.85
C ALA A 122 -22.13 -26.08 5.97
N PRO A 123 -21.44 -25.95 7.12
CA PRO A 123 -20.15 -26.59 7.31
C PRO A 123 -20.25 -28.11 7.40
N THR A 124 -19.17 -28.79 7.02
CA THR A 124 -19.00 -30.22 7.27
C THR A 124 -18.73 -30.44 8.76
N VAL A 125 -19.51 -31.32 9.41
CA VAL A 125 -19.32 -31.68 10.82
C VAL A 125 -18.55 -32.99 10.90
N THR A 126 -17.36 -32.96 11.48
CA THR A 126 -16.50 -34.13 11.69
C THR A 126 -16.43 -34.47 13.17
N LEU A 127 -16.69 -35.73 13.51
CA LEU A 127 -16.51 -36.26 14.87
C LEU A 127 -15.29 -37.17 14.87
N SER A 128 -14.31 -36.88 15.72
CA SER A 128 -13.06 -37.65 15.80
C SER A 128 -12.68 -37.98 17.25
N GLY A 129 -11.96 -39.08 17.44
CA GLY A 129 -11.61 -39.58 18.77
C GLY A 129 -12.79 -40.25 19.50
N GLY A 130 -12.70 -40.33 20.83
CA GLY A 130 -13.76 -40.88 21.67
C GLY A 130 -13.87 -42.42 21.74
N GLY A 131 -13.07 -43.14 20.96
CA GLY A 131 -13.00 -44.62 20.98
C GLY A 131 -14.12 -45.36 20.23
N GLY A 132 -15.14 -44.65 19.73
CA GLY A 132 -16.26 -45.20 18.99
C GLY A 132 -16.19 -45.00 17.48
N THR A 133 -17.21 -45.48 16.76
CA THR A 133 -17.33 -45.35 15.30
C THR A 133 -18.77 -45.09 14.85
N GLY A 134 -18.94 -44.54 13.64
CA GLY A 134 -20.24 -44.44 12.97
C GLY A 134 -21.12 -43.25 13.38
N ALA A 135 -20.60 -42.28 14.14
CA ALA A 135 -21.34 -41.05 14.40
C ALA A 135 -21.27 -40.09 13.20
N THR A 136 -22.40 -39.51 12.83
CA THR A 136 -22.52 -38.52 11.75
C THR A 136 -23.47 -37.40 12.16
N ALA A 137 -23.20 -36.17 11.74
CA ALA A 137 -24.04 -35.01 12.02
C ALA A 137 -24.05 -34.02 10.86
N THR A 138 -25.09 -33.18 10.80
CA THR A 138 -25.26 -32.13 9.78
C THR A 138 -25.54 -30.79 10.44
N ALA A 139 -24.89 -29.73 9.97
CA ALA A 139 -25.13 -28.37 10.44
C ALA A 139 -26.22 -27.67 9.61
N THR A 140 -26.90 -26.70 10.22
CA THR A 140 -27.85 -25.78 9.56
C THR A 140 -27.36 -24.35 9.73
N VAL A 141 -27.44 -23.57 8.66
CA VAL A 141 -27.01 -22.18 8.62
C VAL A 141 -28.20 -21.27 8.33
N THR A 142 -28.30 -20.16 9.05
CA THR A 142 -29.29 -19.11 8.83
C THR A 142 -28.58 -17.77 8.98
N ASP A 143 -28.78 -16.87 8.01
CA ASP A 143 -28.17 -15.53 7.98
C ASP A 143 -26.65 -15.51 8.22
N GLY A 144 -25.93 -16.50 7.68
CA GLY A 144 -24.47 -16.59 7.77
C GLY A 144 -23.92 -17.22 9.05
N VAL A 145 -24.79 -17.71 9.95
CA VAL A 145 -24.43 -18.28 11.26
C VAL A 145 -24.91 -19.73 11.35
N VAL A 146 -24.13 -20.62 11.98
CA VAL A 146 -24.56 -21.99 12.30
C VAL A 146 -25.57 -21.93 13.45
N THR A 147 -26.82 -22.30 13.18
CA THR A 147 -27.93 -22.20 14.13
C THR A 147 -28.37 -23.54 14.71
N ALA A 148 -28.05 -24.65 14.04
CA ALA A 148 -28.32 -25.99 14.56
C ALA A 148 -27.28 -27.03 14.09
N ILE A 149 -27.08 -28.07 14.89
CA ILE A 149 -26.34 -29.28 14.51
C ILE A 149 -27.19 -30.49 14.88
N ALA A 150 -27.64 -31.24 13.87
CA ALA A 150 -28.44 -32.44 14.05
C ALA A 150 -27.56 -33.69 13.94
N VAL A 151 -27.63 -34.57 14.95
CA VAL A 151 -26.97 -35.88 14.90
C VAL A 151 -27.81 -36.80 14.02
N SER A 152 -27.26 -37.21 12.87
CA SER A 152 -27.93 -38.11 11.93
C SER A 152 -27.76 -39.59 12.32
N ALA A 153 -26.64 -39.92 12.96
CA ALA A 153 -26.38 -41.22 13.57
C ALA A 153 -25.49 -41.02 14.79
N GLY A 154 -25.86 -41.59 15.94
CA GLY A 154 -25.08 -41.47 17.17
C GLY A 154 -23.84 -42.38 17.22
N GLY A 155 -23.72 -43.31 16.29
CA GLY A 155 -22.66 -44.32 16.27
C GLY A 155 -22.72 -45.28 17.46
N SER A 156 -21.59 -45.95 17.73
CA SER A 156 -21.48 -46.89 18.85
C SER A 156 -20.04 -47.02 19.37
N GLY A 157 -19.90 -47.49 20.61
CA GLY A 157 -18.61 -47.80 21.22
C GLY A 157 -17.83 -46.59 21.75
N TYR A 158 -18.46 -45.43 21.87
CA TYR A 158 -17.79 -44.24 22.42
C TYR A 158 -17.57 -44.39 23.93
N THR A 159 -16.32 -44.35 24.36
CA THR A 159 -15.89 -44.43 25.77
C THR A 159 -15.49 -43.07 26.34
N SER A 160 -15.27 -42.08 25.49
CA SER A 160 -15.05 -40.67 25.85
C SER A 160 -15.67 -39.75 24.80
N VAL A 161 -15.94 -38.49 25.18
CA VAL A 161 -16.60 -37.52 24.29
C VAL A 161 -15.72 -37.27 23.05
N PRO A 162 -16.23 -37.48 21.82
CA PRO A 162 -15.47 -37.17 20.61
C PRO A 162 -15.33 -35.66 20.43
N THR A 163 -14.23 -35.25 19.80
CA THR A 163 -14.03 -33.87 19.38
C THR A 163 -14.89 -33.58 18.15
N VAL A 164 -15.69 -32.51 18.23
CA VAL A 164 -16.50 -32.02 17.12
C VAL A 164 -15.75 -30.89 16.43
N THR A 165 -15.47 -31.04 15.15
CA THR A 165 -14.88 -29.99 14.32
C THR A 165 -15.83 -29.64 13.17
N LEU A 166 -16.11 -28.35 13.01
CA LEU A 166 -16.85 -27.83 11.86
C LEU A 166 -15.84 -27.30 10.84
N SER A 167 -16.03 -27.55 9.54
CA SER A 167 -15.19 -26.92 8.52
C SER A 167 -15.33 -25.39 8.58
N ALA A 168 -14.26 -24.66 8.30
CA ALA A 168 -14.31 -23.20 8.23
C ALA A 168 -15.31 -22.71 7.16
N PRO A 169 -15.89 -21.51 7.31
CA PRO A 169 -16.67 -20.88 6.25
C PRO A 169 -15.81 -20.73 4.98
N ALA A 170 -16.45 -20.76 3.81
CA ALA A 170 -15.75 -20.42 2.57
C ALA A 170 -15.17 -19.01 2.70
N ALA A 171 -13.92 -18.81 2.28
CA ALA A 171 -13.30 -17.50 2.35
C ALA A 171 -14.16 -16.49 1.56
N GLY A 172 -14.75 -15.54 2.27
CA GLY A 172 -15.37 -14.37 1.65
C GLY A 172 -14.32 -13.53 0.92
N ALA A 173 -14.75 -12.50 0.21
CA ALA A 173 -13.82 -11.48 -0.26
C ALA A 173 -13.04 -10.94 0.95
N THR A 174 -11.72 -10.94 0.87
CA THR A 174 -10.82 -10.27 1.80
C THR A 174 -10.20 -9.04 1.13
N PRO A 175 -9.70 -8.05 1.89
CA PRO A 175 -8.96 -6.92 1.33
C PRO A 175 -7.91 -7.35 0.31
N GLY A 176 -7.07 -8.35 0.65
CA GLY A 176 -6.05 -8.86 -0.27
C GLY A 176 -6.61 -9.42 -1.57
N THR A 177 -7.66 -10.25 -1.52
CA THR A 177 -8.26 -10.83 -2.74
C THR A 177 -8.92 -9.78 -3.63
N VAL A 178 -9.51 -8.73 -3.04
CA VAL A 178 -10.06 -7.60 -3.81
C VAL A 178 -8.92 -6.86 -4.49
N MET A 179 -7.86 -6.51 -3.75
CA MET A 179 -6.73 -5.78 -4.32
C MET A 179 -6.03 -6.56 -5.44
N ASP A 180 -5.84 -7.87 -5.28
CA ASP A 180 -5.28 -8.74 -6.33
C ASP A 180 -6.16 -8.74 -7.60
N ALA A 181 -7.49 -8.80 -7.44
CA ALA A 181 -8.41 -8.72 -8.56
C ALA A 181 -8.36 -7.36 -9.27
N LEU A 182 -8.20 -6.28 -8.53
CA LEU A 182 -8.04 -4.94 -9.09
C LEU A 182 -6.72 -4.83 -9.87
N VAL A 183 -5.60 -5.28 -9.30
CA VAL A 183 -4.31 -5.30 -10.01
C VAL A 183 -4.38 -6.15 -11.29
N ALA A 184 -5.06 -7.29 -11.26
CA ALA A 184 -5.24 -8.13 -12.43
C ALA A 184 -6.13 -7.48 -13.52
N GLY A 185 -7.11 -6.66 -13.12
CA GLY A 185 -8.02 -5.96 -14.03
C GLY A 185 -7.45 -4.66 -14.60
N ASN A 186 -6.88 -3.82 -13.74
CA ASN A 186 -6.28 -2.53 -14.06
C ASN A 186 -5.29 -2.13 -12.95
N ALA A 187 -4.00 -2.02 -13.29
CA ALA A 187 -2.92 -1.65 -12.37
C ALA A 187 -2.39 -0.22 -12.56
N ASP A 188 -3.15 0.65 -13.25
CA ASP A 188 -2.76 2.03 -13.61
C ASP A 188 -2.92 3.03 -12.45
N TRP A 189 -2.81 2.56 -11.22
CA TRP A 189 -2.88 3.33 -9.99
C TRP A 189 -1.69 3.01 -9.09
N THR A 190 -1.38 3.91 -8.16
CA THR A 190 -0.23 3.78 -7.25
C THR A 190 -0.64 3.95 -5.80
N GLY A 191 -1.29 5.07 -5.50
CA GLY A 191 -1.86 5.31 -4.19
C GLY A 191 -3.31 4.83 -4.14
N PHE A 192 -3.75 4.29 -3.02
CA PHE A 192 -5.16 3.98 -2.82
C PHE A 192 -5.65 4.32 -1.41
N THR A 193 -6.95 4.52 -1.31
CA THR A 193 -7.67 4.75 -0.05
C THR A 193 -9.10 4.19 -0.16
N THR A 194 -9.92 4.39 0.87
CA THR A 194 -11.32 3.94 0.92
C THR A 194 -12.25 5.12 1.13
N ALA A 195 -13.41 5.11 0.47
CA ALA A 195 -14.51 6.05 0.69
C ALA A 195 -15.37 5.68 1.92
N PHE A 196 -15.09 4.54 2.53
CA PHE A 196 -15.67 4.08 3.80
C PHE A 196 -14.56 3.83 4.81
N GLU A 197 -14.85 3.88 6.10
CA GLU A 197 -13.89 3.47 7.11
C GLU A 197 -13.87 1.95 7.24
N PRO A 198 -12.76 1.25 6.96
CA PRO A 198 -12.69 -0.19 7.15
C PRO A 198 -12.59 -0.53 8.64
N SER A 199 -12.91 -1.77 9.00
CA SER A 199 -12.62 -2.29 10.34
C SER A 199 -11.11 -2.27 10.61
N LEU A 200 -10.69 -2.39 11.89
CA LEU A 200 -9.27 -2.47 12.22
C LEU A 200 -8.59 -3.67 11.53
N SER A 201 -9.25 -4.84 11.49
CA SER A 201 -8.75 -6.03 10.79
C SER A 201 -8.59 -5.78 9.28
N ASP A 202 -9.54 -5.10 8.66
CA ASP A 202 -9.47 -4.77 7.23
C ASP A 202 -8.36 -3.76 6.93
N LYS A 203 -8.21 -2.72 7.76
CA LYS A 203 -7.10 -1.73 7.67
C LYS A 203 -5.75 -2.47 7.71
N GLN A 204 -5.59 -3.41 8.64
CA GLN A 204 -4.39 -4.24 8.77
C GLN A 204 -4.15 -5.13 7.55
N ALA A 205 -5.20 -5.75 7.00
CA ALA A 205 -5.08 -6.60 5.82
C ALA A 205 -4.71 -5.81 4.55
N PHE A 206 -5.24 -4.61 4.33
CA PHE A 206 -4.79 -3.73 3.25
C PHE A 206 -3.32 -3.32 3.41
N ALA A 207 -2.90 -3.01 4.64
CA ALA A 207 -1.53 -2.64 4.98
C ALA A 207 -0.55 -3.79 4.69
N GLN A 208 -0.87 -5.00 5.13
CA GLN A 208 -0.07 -6.21 4.85
C GLN A 208 0.01 -6.51 3.36
N TRP A 209 -1.11 -6.42 2.65
CA TRP A 209 -1.14 -6.60 1.20
C TRP A 209 -0.19 -5.59 0.52
N THR A 210 -0.24 -4.32 0.92
CA THR A 210 0.60 -3.24 0.37
C THR A 210 2.10 -3.52 0.56
N ALA A 211 2.50 -3.90 1.78
CA ALA A 211 3.90 -4.24 2.07
C ALA A 211 4.40 -5.45 1.27
N ALA A 212 3.53 -6.42 0.99
CA ALA A 212 3.87 -7.59 0.18
C ALA A 212 4.11 -7.26 -1.32
N GLN A 213 3.66 -6.10 -1.81
CA GLN A 213 3.85 -5.70 -3.21
C GLN A 213 5.23 -5.09 -3.50
N GLY A 214 6.16 -5.20 -2.54
CA GLY A 214 7.53 -4.72 -2.68
C GLY A 214 7.57 -3.23 -2.95
N SER A 215 6.87 -2.41 -2.17
CA SER A 215 6.90 -0.94 -2.30
C SER A 215 6.38 -0.36 -3.63
N ARG A 216 5.49 -1.07 -4.33
CA ARG A 216 4.82 -0.61 -5.57
C ARG A 216 3.60 0.29 -5.32
N PHE A 217 2.82 -0.05 -4.31
CA PHE A 217 1.57 0.64 -3.98
C PHE A 217 1.72 1.41 -2.68
N TRP A 218 0.92 2.46 -2.52
CA TRP A 218 0.90 3.29 -1.33
C TRP A 218 -0.50 3.28 -0.75
N TYR A 219 -0.64 2.81 0.50
CA TYR A 219 -1.92 2.83 1.18
C TYR A 219 -2.05 4.09 2.03
N VAL A 220 -2.94 4.98 1.62
CA VAL A 220 -3.32 6.16 2.42
C VAL A 220 -4.57 5.81 3.20
N GLN A 221 -4.35 5.33 4.42
CA GLN A 221 -5.43 4.92 5.31
C GLN A 221 -5.94 6.13 6.10
N TRP A 222 -7.24 6.21 6.39
CA TRP A 222 -7.79 7.20 7.32
C TRP A 222 -8.54 6.54 8.48
N ASP A 223 -8.43 7.13 9.67
CA ASP A 223 -8.84 6.54 10.94
C ASP A 223 -9.55 7.53 11.85
N THR A 224 -10.80 7.24 12.25
CA THR A 224 -11.54 8.04 13.24
C THR A 224 -11.47 7.46 14.65
N ASP A 225 -10.75 6.35 14.84
CA ASP A 225 -10.64 5.70 16.15
C ASP A 225 -10.04 6.66 17.20
N PRO A 226 -10.76 6.93 18.32
CA PRO A 226 -10.25 7.75 19.42
C PRO A 226 -8.91 7.26 19.99
N GLN A 227 -8.57 5.96 19.85
CA GLN A 227 -7.29 5.41 20.27
C GLN A 227 -6.10 6.08 19.56
N ALA A 228 -6.28 6.59 18.34
CA ALA A 228 -5.22 7.32 17.64
C ALA A 228 -4.73 8.54 18.44
N ALA A 229 -5.59 9.16 19.25
CA ALA A 229 -5.29 10.32 20.08
C ALA A 229 -4.82 9.97 21.51
N VAL A 230 -4.64 8.68 21.84
CA VAL A 230 -4.19 8.22 23.17
C VAL A 230 -2.68 8.03 23.17
N SER A 231 -1.98 8.71 24.08
CA SER A 231 -0.52 8.60 24.21
C SER A 231 -0.10 7.18 24.61
N GLY A 232 0.83 6.59 23.85
CA GLY A 232 1.36 5.25 24.12
C GLY A 232 0.38 4.10 23.84
N THR A 233 -0.64 4.35 23.01
CA THR A 233 -1.58 3.31 22.58
C THR A 233 -0.87 2.16 21.86
N THR A 234 -1.43 0.96 22.01
CA THR A 234 -1.08 -0.22 21.20
C THR A 234 -2.27 -0.74 20.38
N GLU A 235 -3.43 -0.09 20.53
CA GLU A 235 -4.70 -0.48 19.91
C GLU A 235 -4.95 0.28 18.61
N ALA A 236 -4.45 1.52 18.50
CA ALA A 236 -4.60 2.32 17.29
C ALA A 236 -3.87 1.72 16.09
N PHE A 237 -4.47 1.82 14.91
CA PHE A 237 -3.91 1.28 13.67
C PHE A 237 -2.50 1.80 13.38
N GLY A 238 -2.24 3.11 13.55
CA GLY A 238 -0.91 3.70 13.31
C GLY A 238 0.16 3.12 14.23
N ALA A 239 -0.15 2.92 15.51
CA ALA A 239 0.76 2.31 16.47
C ALA A 239 1.05 0.84 16.09
N TRP A 240 0.04 0.11 15.61
CA TRP A 240 0.21 -1.23 15.08
C TRP A 240 1.11 -1.27 13.83
N VAL A 241 0.92 -0.34 12.87
CA VAL A 241 1.76 -0.24 11.65
C VAL A 241 3.24 -0.07 12.01
N VAL A 242 3.53 0.79 12.98
CA VAL A 242 4.90 1.02 13.50
C VAL A 242 5.43 -0.25 14.18
N ALA A 243 4.64 -0.89 15.05
CA ALA A 243 5.06 -2.08 15.78
C ALA A 243 5.32 -3.30 14.88
N GLN A 244 4.62 -3.41 13.75
CA GLN A 244 4.76 -4.50 12.78
C GLN A 244 5.77 -4.21 11.65
N ASP A 245 6.39 -3.02 11.63
CA ASP A 245 7.31 -2.57 10.57
C ASP A 245 6.71 -2.71 9.15
N ILE A 246 5.43 -2.38 9.00
CA ILE A 246 4.74 -2.47 7.71
C ILE A 246 5.22 -1.30 6.83
N ALA A 247 5.68 -1.58 5.61
CA ALA A 247 6.13 -0.56 4.67
C ALA A 247 5.02 -0.05 3.75
N GLY A 248 5.08 1.24 3.39
CA GLY A 248 4.24 1.81 2.32
C GLY A 248 2.85 2.26 2.75
N VAL A 249 2.64 2.56 4.03
CA VAL A 249 1.35 3.00 4.59
C VAL A 249 1.49 4.40 5.18
N SER A 250 0.53 5.27 4.92
CA SER A 250 0.41 6.59 5.57
C SER A 250 -0.92 6.65 6.32
N PRO A 251 -0.93 6.40 7.65
CA PRO A 251 -2.11 6.58 8.47
C PRO A 251 -2.48 8.07 8.59
N ILE A 252 -3.74 8.39 8.32
CA ILE A 252 -4.31 9.74 8.35
C ILE A 252 -5.35 9.81 9.46
N TYR A 253 -5.25 10.81 10.32
CA TYR A 253 -6.21 11.02 11.40
C TYR A 253 -7.50 11.70 10.91
N ALA A 254 -8.62 11.10 11.27
CA ALA A 254 -10.00 11.58 11.29
C ALA A 254 -10.71 11.88 9.96
N ASP A 255 -10.03 12.25 8.87
CA ASP A 255 -10.70 12.82 7.70
C ASP A 255 -10.32 12.13 6.37
N PRO A 256 -11.27 11.48 5.66
CA PRO A 256 -11.02 10.90 4.34
C PRO A 256 -10.61 11.94 3.28
N MET A 257 -10.99 13.21 3.45
CA MET A 257 -10.56 14.29 2.55
C MET A 257 -9.05 14.50 2.61
N VAL A 258 -8.44 14.29 3.77
CA VAL A 258 -6.98 14.41 3.93
C VAL A 258 -6.27 13.24 3.22
N ALA A 259 -6.89 12.05 3.21
CA ALA A 259 -6.41 10.93 2.39
C ALA A 259 -6.54 11.23 0.88
N ALA A 260 -7.65 11.84 0.46
CA ALA A 260 -7.83 12.30 -0.91
C ALA A 260 -6.82 13.39 -1.32
N LEU A 261 -6.48 14.33 -0.44
CA LEU A 261 -5.41 15.31 -0.65
C LEU A 261 -4.05 14.64 -0.83
N ALA A 262 -3.74 13.62 -0.03
CA ALA A 262 -2.49 12.89 -0.16
C ALA A 262 -2.38 12.16 -1.51
N LEU A 263 -3.46 11.53 -1.97
CA LEU A 263 -3.53 10.95 -3.33
C LEU A 263 -3.44 12.04 -4.41
N GLY A 264 -4.12 13.17 -4.23
CA GLY A 264 -4.09 14.30 -5.16
C GLY A 264 -2.71 14.93 -5.25
N TRP A 265 -1.99 15.06 -4.13
CA TRP A 265 -0.61 15.52 -4.09
C TRP A 265 0.32 14.60 -4.90
N MET A 266 0.21 13.29 -4.71
CA MET A 266 1.00 12.31 -5.48
C MET A 266 0.74 12.46 -6.99
N ALA A 267 -0.53 12.56 -7.38
CA ALA A 267 -0.93 12.70 -8.78
C ALA A 267 -0.59 14.09 -9.37
N SER A 268 -0.35 15.08 -8.53
CA SER A 268 0.11 16.43 -8.90
C SER A 268 1.63 16.55 -9.08
N LEU A 269 2.43 15.52 -8.77
CA LEU A 269 3.88 15.59 -8.92
C LEU A 269 4.28 15.58 -10.40
N ASP A 270 4.91 16.66 -10.86
CA ASP A 270 5.47 16.76 -12.21
C ASP A 270 6.95 16.38 -12.21
N PHE A 271 7.24 15.11 -12.54
CA PHE A 271 8.60 14.61 -12.64
C PHE A 271 9.40 15.22 -13.81
N SER A 272 8.78 15.95 -14.72
CA SER A 272 9.50 16.69 -15.77
C SER A 272 9.99 18.07 -15.32
N ALA A 273 9.42 18.61 -14.22
CA ALA A 273 9.79 19.90 -13.69
C ALA A 273 11.19 19.90 -13.06
N THR A 274 11.97 20.94 -13.34
CA THR A 274 13.22 21.20 -12.61
C THR A 274 12.91 21.69 -11.20
N SER A 275 13.53 21.09 -10.19
CA SER A 275 13.23 21.30 -8.77
C SER A 275 11.76 21.04 -8.41
N GLY A 276 11.12 20.08 -9.09
CA GLY A 276 9.71 19.76 -8.92
C GLY A 276 9.35 19.00 -7.64
N ARG A 277 10.34 18.45 -6.91
CA ARG A 277 10.08 17.71 -5.67
C ARG A 277 9.39 18.59 -4.64
N THR A 278 8.27 18.11 -4.12
CA THR A 278 7.53 18.73 -3.01
C THR A 278 7.22 17.70 -1.93
N THR A 279 7.26 18.09 -0.66
CA THR A 279 6.87 17.22 0.45
C THR A 279 5.35 17.15 0.57
N LEU A 280 4.83 16.01 1.05
CA LEU A 280 3.43 15.89 1.45
C LEU A 280 3.10 16.77 2.68
N LYS A 281 4.07 16.99 3.57
CA LYS A 281 3.96 18.03 4.60
C LYS A 281 3.81 19.41 3.97
N PHE A 282 3.08 20.29 4.64
CA PHE A 282 2.75 21.64 4.20
C PHE A 282 1.79 21.73 3.00
N ARG A 283 1.24 20.60 2.51
CA ARG A 283 0.21 20.66 1.48
C ARG A 283 -1.07 21.20 2.08
N GLN A 284 -1.63 22.19 1.39
CA GLN A 284 -2.87 22.87 1.75
C GLN A 284 -3.92 22.61 0.69
N ASN A 285 -5.17 22.52 1.11
CA ASN A 285 -6.33 22.50 0.23
C ASN A 285 -7.47 23.26 0.91
N GLY A 286 -8.11 24.18 0.18
CA GLY A 286 -9.16 25.05 0.71
C GLY A 286 -10.49 24.35 1.00
N LEU A 287 -10.63 23.08 0.60
CA LEU A 287 -11.84 22.27 0.81
C LEU A 287 -11.76 21.45 2.11
N ILE A 288 -10.63 21.46 2.81
CA ILE A 288 -10.41 20.64 4.02
C ILE A 288 -10.48 21.51 5.27
N THR A 289 -11.25 21.04 6.24
CA THR A 289 -11.31 21.66 7.57
C THR A 289 -10.33 20.97 8.52
N PRO A 290 -9.41 21.69 9.19
CA PRO A 290 -8.47 21.08 10.13
C PRO A 290 -9.15 20.39 11.32
N THR A 291 -8.71 19.18 11.62
CA THR A 291 -9.17 18.38 12.77
C THR A 291 -8.24 18.47 13.98
N VAL A 292 -7.02 19.01 13.80
CA VAL A 292 -6.00 19.12 14.85
C VAL A 292 -5.58 20.57 15.03
N ALA A 293 -5.82 21.12 16.23
CA ALA A 293 -5.51 22.53 16.54
C ALA A 293 -4.63 22.72 17.78
N THR A 294 -4.10 21.64 18.38
CA THR A 294 -3.28 21.71 19.59
C THR A 294 -1.95 20.98 19.42
N ALA A 295 -0.89 21.53 20.00
CA ALA A 295 0.45 20.93 19.97
C ALA A 295 0.50 19.56 20.68
N THR A 296 -0.28 19.38 21.76
CA THR A 296 -0.35 18.11 22.49
C THR A 296 -0.92 17.00 21.62
N LEU A 297 -2.06 17.24 20.95
CA LEU A 297 -2.67 16.25 20.06
C LEU A 297 -1.75 15.94 18.87
N ALA A 298 -1.17 16.97 18.26
CA ALA A 298 -0.18 16.82 17.19
C ALA A 298 0.99 15.91 17.58
N THR A 299 1.57 16.12 18.78
CA THR A 299 2.69 15.32 19.28
C THR A 299 2.27 13.86 19.53
N THR A 300 1.08 13.64 20.10
CA THR A 300 0.56 12.29 20.33
C THR A 300 0.32 11.54 19.01
N LEU A 301 -0.30 12.19 18.03
CA LEU A 301 -0.57 11.59 16.72
C LEU A 301 0.72 11.21 16.00
N ALA A 302 1.73 12.11 16.00
CA ALA A 302 3.03 11.82 15.41
C ALA A 302 3.73 10.63 16.09
N ALA A 303 3.68 10.55 17.42
CA ALA A 303 4.22 9.41 18.17
C ALA A 303 3.51 8.10 17.86
N ASN A 304 2.20 8.15 17.57
CA ASN A 304 1.39 7.02 17.17
C ASN A 304 1.44 6.71 15.66
N GLY A 305 2.29 7.40 14.88
CA GLY A 305 2.49 7.14 13.45
C GLY A 305 1.44 7.76 12.50
N TYR A 306 0.65 8.72 12.98
CA TYR A 306 -0.38 9.38 12.17
C TYR A 306 0.11 10.71 11.57
N SER A 307 -0.26 10.93 10.32
CA SER A 307 -0.38 12.28 9.76
C SER A 307 -1.80 12.82 9.96
N TYR A 308 -1.97 14.13 9.91
CA TYR A 308 -3.19 14.87 10.22
C TYR A 308 -3.19 16.21 9.46
N TYR A 309 -4.36 16.83 9.33
CA TYR A 309 -4.48 18.19 8.80
C TYR A 309 -4.63 19.17 9.96
N GLY A 310 -3.61 20.01 10.15
CA GLY A 310 -3.46 20.85 11.32
C GLY A 310 -3.75 22.32 11.06
N SER A 311 -4.23 23.02 12.08
CA SER A 311 -4.29 24.49 12.15
C SER A 311 -3.18 25.01 13.07
N TYR A 312 -2.42 26.00 12.59
CA TYR A 312 -1.25 26.55 13.25
C TYR A 312 -1.42 28.07 13.38
N ALA A 313 -1.54 28.55 14.62
CA ALA A 313 -1.71 29.97 14.89
C ALA A 313 -0.44 30.76 14.54
N GLY A 314 -0.59 31.81 13.73
CA GLY A 314 0.47 32.78 13.46
C GLY A 314 0.17 34.14 14.06
N SER A 315 1.18 35.01 14.16
CA SER A 315 0.99 36.41 14.57
C SER A 315 0.31 37.22 13.44
N GLY A 316 -1.00 37.01 13.25
CA GLY A 316 -1.84 37.75 12.29
C GLY A 316 -2.41 36.94 11.13
N THR A 317 -1.98 35.69 10.92
CA THR A 317 -2.57 34.76 9.93
C THR A 317 -2.39 33.32 10.41
N ASP A 318 -3.47 32.55 10.42
CA ASP A 318 -3.41 31.12 10.72
C ASP A 318 -3.02 30.32 9.48
N PHE A 319 -2.18 29.31 9.67
CA PHE A 319 -1.76 28.40 8.60
C PHE A 319 -2.44 27.05 8.77
N GLN A 320 -2.94 26.49 7.68
CA GLN A 320 -3.58 25.18 7.68
C GLN A 320 -2.88 24.27 6.70
N PHE A 321 -2.41 23.10 7.14
CA PHE A 321 -1.71 22.17 6.27
C PHE A 321 -1.61 20.76 6.83
N LEU A 322 -1.36 19.80 5.94
CA LEU A 322 -1.04 18.42 6.28
C LEU A 322 0.32 18.30 6.97
N SER A 323 0.37 17.56 8.08
CA SER A 323 1.57 17.19 8.83
C SER A 323 1.47 15.73 9.29
N ASP A 324 2.49 14.88 9.32
CA ASP A 324 3.88 15.12 8.93
C ASP A 324 4.20 14.64 7.51
N GLY A 325 3.25 13.99 6.81
CA GLY A 325 3.49 13.45 5.47
C GLY A 325 4.45 12.26 5.47
N ALA A 326 4.45 11.51 6.57
CA ALA A 326 5.26 10.31 6.74
C ALA A 326 4.67 9.12 5.99
N VAL A 327 5.54 8.16 5.67
CA VAL A 327 5.15 6.83 5.18
C VAL A 327 5.93 5.79 5.98
N SER A 328 5.24 4.73 6.37
CA SER A 328 5.80 3.66 7.17
C SER A 328 6.84 2.84 6.41
N GLY A 329 7.73 2.17 7.16
CA GLY A 329 8.84 1.40 6.64
C GLY A 329 10.09 2.26 6.33
N PRO A 330 11.00 1.77 5.47
CA PRO A 330 12.37 2.28 5.39
C PRO A 330 12.52 3.65 4.74
N PHE A 331 11.47 4.18 4.11
CA PHE A 331 11.53 5.45 3.38
C PHE A 331 11.25 6.67 4.25
N ALA A 332 10.60 6.50 5.41
CA ALA A 332 10.17 7.53 6.38
C ALA A 332 9.22 8.62 5.85
N TRP A 333 9.39 9.09 4.60
CA TRP A 333 8.64 10.20 4.01
C TRP A 333 7.97 9.82 2.69
N ALA A 334 6.72 10.27 2.52
CA ALA A 334 5.91 9.91 1.36
C ALA A 334 6.53 10.38 0.03
N ASP A 335 7.22 11.53 0.00
CA ASP A 335 7.89 12.03 -1.21
C ASP A 335 9.06 11.15 -1.66
N SER A 336 9.86 10.65 -0.72
CA SER A 336 10.92 9.68 -1.02
C SER A 336 10.33 8.36 -1.53
N TYR A 337 9.25 7.87 -0.91
CA TYR A 337 8.59 6.63 -1.33
C TYR A 337 7.97 6.76 -2.72
N ILE A 338 7.18 7.80 -2.98
CA ILE A 338 6.54 8.02 -4.27
C ILE A 338 7.59 8.25 -5.37
N GLY A 339 8.67 8.98 -5.06
CA GLY A 339 9.79 9.14 -5.96
C GLY A 339 10.43 7.80 -6.35
N GLN A 340 10.59 6.87 -5.41
CA GLN A 340 11.12 5.53 -5.67
C GLN A 340 10.18 4.73 -6.60
N VAL A 341 8.86 4.84 -6.40
CA VAL A 341 7.87 4.13 -7.24
C VAL A 341 7.97 4.62 -8.68
N TRP A 342 8.01 5.95 -8.86
CA TRP A 342 8.16 6.54 -10.19
C TRP A 342 9.49 6.13 -10.84
N LEU A 343 10.60 6.21 -10.09
CA LEU A 343 11.93 5.91 -10.62
C LEU A 343 12.05 4.47 -11.11
N ASN A 344 11.55 3.51 -10.33
CA ASN A 344 11.55 2.09 -10.72
C ASN A 344 10.68 1.83 -11.95
N GLY A 345 9.51 2.46 -11.99
CA GLY A 345 8.62 2.43 -13.14
C GLY A 345 9.26 2.96 -14.42
N ALA A 346 9.91 4.12 -14.32
CA ALA A 346 10.59 4.77 -15.44
C ALA A 346 11.79 3.93 -15.93
N PHE A 347 12.58 3.34 -15.02
CA PHE A 347 13.66 2.43 -15.41
C PHE A 347 13.15 1.18 -16.11
N GLN A 348 12.07 0.58 -15.62
CA GLN A 348 11.48 -0.58 -16.24
C GLN A 348 11.02 -0.28 -17.68
N LEU A 349 10.37 0.87 -17.90
CA LEU A 349 9.95 1.30 -19.23
C LEU A 349 11.17 1.54 -20.15
N ALA A 350 12.19 2.23 -19.65
CA ALA A 350 13.42 2.51 -20.39
C ALA A 350 14.13 1.22 -20.84
N LEU A 351 14.28 0.26 -19.93
CA LEU A 351 14.91 -1.04 -20.20
C LEU A 351 14.05 -1.93 -21.11
N ALA A 352 12.72 -1.87 -20.99
CA ALA A 352 11.83 -2.57 -21.92
C ALA A 352 11.94 -2.00 -23.33
N ASN A 353 11.97 -0.67 -23.47
CA ASN A 353 12.20 -0.01 -24.76
C ASN A 353 13.57 -0.34 -25.35
N LEU A 354 14.61 -0.47 -24.52
CA LEU A 354 15.92 -0.94 -24.99
C LEU A 354 15.80 -2.34 -25.62
N LEU A 355 15.15 -3.28 -24.94
CA LEU A 355 14.97 -4.65 -25.44
C LEU A 355 14.12 -4.73 -26.72
N LEU A 356 13.12 -3.86 -26.86
CA LEU A 356 12.23 -3.84 -28.03
C LEU A 356 12.91 -3.21 -29.27
N ASN A 357 13.75 -2.20 -29.06
CA ASN A 357 14.33 -1.43 -30.16
C ASN A 357 15.75 -1.86 -30.54
N THR A 358 16.43 -2.63 -29.69
CA THR A 358 17.81 -3.08 -29.93
C THR A 358 17.80 -4.55 -30.37
N GLY A 359 18.45 -4.85 -31.49
CA GLY A 359 18.47 -6.22 -32.04
C GLY A 359 19.13 -7.27 -31.13
N GLN A 360 20.09 -6.86 -30.30
CA GLN A 360 20.70 -7.70 -29.26
C GLN A 360 21.38 -6.85 -28.18
N ILE A 361 21.47 -7.39 -26.96
CA ILE A 361 22.33 -6.86 -25.90
C ILE A 361 23.40 -7.92 -25.58
N PRO A 362 24.65 -7.73 -26.01
CA PRO A 362 25.72 -8.70 -25.73
C PRO A 362 26.14 -8.69 -24.26
N TYR A 363 26.52 -9.83 -23.69
CA TYR A 363 27.07 -9.92 -22.33
C TYR A 363 28.56 -9.54 -22.27
N ASN A 364 28.85 -8.31 -22.69
CA ASN A 364 30.18 -7.72 -22.71
C ASN A 364 30.09 -6.21 -22.38
N ALA A 365 31.19 -5.49 -22.54
CA ALA A 365 31.23 -4.05 -22.30
C ALA A 365 30.27 -3.25 -23.19
N ASP A 366 29.99 -3.70 -24.42
CA ASP A 366 29.04 -3.02 -25.31
C ASP A 366 27.61 -3.12 -24.77
N GLY A 367 27.24 -4.27 -24.20
CA GLY A 367 25.96 -4.43 -23.52
C GLY A 367 25.82 -3.55 -22.29
N ASP A 368 26.90 -3.38 -21.52
CA ASP A 368 26.90 -2.44 -20.39
C ASP A 368 26.63 -1.01 -20.87
N VAL A 369 27.24 -0.59 -21.98
CA VAL A 369 27.03 0.75 -22.56
C VAL A 369 25.59 0.93 -23.01
N LEU A 370 25.00 -0.06 -23.69
CA LEU A 370 23.60 -0.02 -24.14
C LEU A 370 22.62 0.11 -22.96
N ILE A 371 22.81 -0.72 -21.93
CA ILE A 371 21.97 -0.69 -20.73
C ILE A 371 22.14 0.64 -19.99
N ALA A 372 23.37 1.12 -19.79
CA ALA A 372 23.65 2.39 -19.14
C ALA A 372 23.04 3.58 -19.90
N ALA A 373 23.16 3.60 -21.23
CA ALA A 373 22.58 4.67 -22.04
C ALA A 373 21.04 4.69 -21.94
N SER A 374 20.40 3.52 -21.89
CA SER A 374 18.93 3.44 -21.86
C SER A 374 18.29 4.11 -20.65
N VAL A 375 18.94 4.07 -19.48
CA VAL A 375 18.41 4.61 -18.23
C VAL A 375 18.87 6.04 -17.93
N GLN A 376 19.79 6.59 -18.75
CA GLN A 376 20.45 7.86 -18.46
C GLN A 376 19.48 9.04 -18.45
N ASP A 377 18.49 9.05 -19.35
CA ASP A 377 17.47 10.11 -19.41
C ASP A 377 16.62 10.12 -18.14
N THR A 378 16.23 8.94 -17.64
CA THR A 378 15.51 8.79 -16.38
C THR A 378 16.33 9.31 -15.19
N ILE A 379 17.64 9.01 -15.15
CA ILE A 379 18.53 9.50 -14.10
C ILE A 379 18.64 11.03 -14.15
N ASN A 380 18.80 11.59 -15.34
CA ASN A 380 18.88 13.04 -15.54
C ASN A 380 17.59 13.74 -15.10
N GLN A 381 16.44 13.14 -15.42
CA GLN A 381 15.14 13.63 -14.99
C GLN A 381 14.98 13.56 -13.46
N ALA A 382 15.40 12.47 -12.81
CA ALA A 382 15.37 12.33 -11.36
C ALA A 382 16.27 13.36 -10.64
N LEU A 383 17.44 13.66 -11.21
CA LEU A 383 18.33 14.73 -10.75
C LEU A 383 17.68 16.11 -10.90
N ALA A 384 17.12 16.40 -12.08
CA ALA A 384 16.46 17.68 -12.37
C ALA A 384 15.26 17.90 -11.44
N PHE A 385 14.42 16.88 -11.23
CA PHE A 385 13.28 16.93 -10.31
C PHE A 385 13.69 17.12 -8.84
N GLY A 386 14.89 16.65 -8.46
CA GLY A 386 15.41 16.71 -7.09
C GLY A 386 15.12 15.47 -6.26
N LEU A 387 14.80 14.34 -6.91
CA LEU A 387 14.72 13.02 -6.28
C LEU A 387 16.11 12.49 -5.94
N ILE A 388 17.08 12.68 -6.84
CA ILE A 388 18.48 12.34 -6.60
C ILE A 388 19.23 13.61 -6.18
N ARG A 389 20.00 13.52 -5.08
CA ARG A 389 20.78 14.63 -4.54
C ARG A 389 22.26 14.29 -4.51
N ALA A 390 23.06 15.09 -5.22
CA ALA A 390 24.51 15.12 -5.07
C ALA A 390 24.92 15.82 -3.76
N GLY A 391 26.14 15.57 -3.29
CA GLY A 391 26.72 16.22 -2.11
C GLY A 391 26.23 15.67 -0.77
N VAL A 392 25.63 14.47 -0.75
CA VAL A 392 25.13 13.84 0.48
C VAL A 392 26.28 13.13 1.19
N THR A 393 26.62 13.60 2.40
CA THR A 393 27.64 12.97 3.24
C THR A 393 27.13 11.64 3.82
N LEU A 394 27.78 10.54 3.42
CA LEU A 394 27.48 9.21 3.94
C LEU A 394 28.28 8.94 5.23
N THR A 395 27.64 8.32 6.23
CA THR A 395 28.33 7.82 7.43
C THR A 395 29.26 6.66 7.09
N ALA A 396 30.28 6.40 7.92
CA ALA A 396 31.24 5.30 7.69
C ALA A 396 30.54 3.93 7.55
N ALA A 397 29.48 3.68 8.34
CA ALA A 397 28.68 2.46 8.24
C ALA A 397 27.93 2.37 6.89
N GLN A 398 27.30 3.45 6.43
CA GLN A 398 26.62 3.49 5.13
C GLN A 398 27.60 3.30 3.98
N GLN A 399 28.78 3.93 4.04
CA GLN A 399 29.84 3.75 3.04
C GLN A 399 30.26 2.29 2.94
N GLN A 400 30.46 1.61 4.09
CA GLN A 400 30.79 0.20 4.11
C GLN A 400 29.66 -0.67 3.52
N GLN A 401 28.40 -0.38 3.86
CA GLN A 401 27.24 -1.11 3.34
C GLN A 401 27.13 -1.01 1.81
N VAL A 402 27.21 0.20 1.24
CA VAL A 402 27.10 0.38 -0.21
C VAL A 402 28.28 -0.21 -0.97
N ASN A 403 29.50 -0.08 -0.43
CA ASN A 403 30.71 -0.64 -1.06
C ASN A 403 30.69 -2.17 -1.04
N ASN A 404 30.25 -2.78 0.07
CA ASN A 404 30.09 -4.23 0.18
C ASN A 404 29.00 -4.74 -0.78
N ALA A 405 27.85 -4.05 -0.85
CA ALA A 405 26.76 -4.40 -1.75
C ALA A 405 27.19 -4.35 -3.23
N ALA A 406 27.99 -3.35 -3.61
CA ALA A 406 28.50 -3.19 -4.97
C ALA A 406 29.72 -4.08 -5.30
N GLY A 407 30.34 -4.69 -4.28
CA GLY A 407 31.60 -5.42 -4.41
C GLY A 407 32.79 -4.55 -4.86
N ARG A 408 32.68 -3.22 -4.72
CA ARG A 408 33.69 -2.22 -5.10
C ARG A 408 33.41 -0.89 -4.39
N THR A 409 34.41 -0.02 -4.32
CA THR A 409 34.23 1.32 -3.76
C THR A 409 33.38 2.19 -4.69
N ILE A 410 32.19 2.57 -4.24
CA ILE A 410 31.26 3.48 -4.93
C ILE A 410 30.86 4.68 -4.05
N SER A 411 31.17 4.64 -2.75
CA SER A 411 30.77 5.64 -1.76
C SER A 411 31.13 7.06 -2.15
N ASP A 412 32.32 7.29 -2.69
CA ASP A 412 32.78 8.63 -3.08
C ASP A 412 31.97 9.15 -4.27
N THR A 413 31.73 8.29 -5.26
CA THR A 413 30.91 8.64 -6.43
C THR A 413 29.46 8.90 -6.02
N LEU A 414 28.91 8.12 -5.10
CA LEU A 414 27.58 8.37 -4.54
C LEU A 414 27.52 9.70 -3.81
N ALA A 415 28.50 10.00 -2.95
CA ALA A 415 28.53 11.26 -2.21
C ALA A 415 28.65 12.47 -3.14
N THR A 416 29.47 12.41 -4.20
CA THR A 416 29.71 13.55 -5.09
C THR A 416 28.66 13.70 -6.19
N ARG A 417 28.21 12.59 -6.79
CA ARG A 417 27.32 12.59 -7.96
C ARG A 417 25.87 12.31 -7.60
N GLY A 418 25.63 11.69 -6.45
CA GLY A 418 24.31 11.31 -5.97
C GLY A 418 23.80 9.96 -6.48
N TRP A 419 24.49 9.31 -7.43
CA TRP A 419 24.06 8.02 -7.98
C TRP A 419 25.21 7.20 -8.56
N TYR A 420 25.04 5.87 -8.57
CA TYR A 420 25.93 4.90 -9.19
C TYR A 420 25.10 3.82 -9.87
N PHE A 421 25.46 3.46 -11.11
CA PHE A 421 24.78 2.40 -11.86
C PHE A 421 25.79 1.35 -12.31
N LEU A 422 25.45 0.09 -12.07
CA LEU A 422 26.22 -1.08 -12.50
C LEU A 422 25.34 -1.94 -13.41
N PRO A 423 25.51 -1.89 -14.74
CA PRO A 423 24.73 -2.71 -15.66
C PRO A 423 25.01 -4.22 -15.56
N GLY A 424 26.28 -4.60 -15.37
CA GLY A 424 26.67 -5.97 -15.04
C GLY A 424 26.58 -7.01 -16.18
N ALA A 425 26.35 -6.60 -17.43
CA ALA A 425 26.34 -7.48 -18.59
C ALA A 425 27.74 -8.07 -18.86
N SER A 426 28.81 -7.28 -18.75
CA SER A 426 30.18 -7.76 -18.95
C SER A 426 30.66 -8.73 -17.86
N THR A 427 30.07 -8.66 -16.67
CA THR A 427 30.41 -9.50 -15.51
C THR A 427 29.41 -10.63 -15.28
N ALA A 428 28.48 -10.86 -16.20
CA ALA A 428 27.46 -11.88 -16.04
C ALA A 428 28.06 -13.30 -15.98
N ALA A 429 27.64 -14.09 -14.98
CA ALA A 429 28.10 -15.46 -14.81
C ALA A 429 27.81 -16.33 -16.04
N ALA A 430 28.63 -17.36 -16.28
CA ALA A 430 28.47 -18.24 -17.44
C ALA A 430 27.08 -18.91 -17.49
N THR A 431 26.50 -19.25 -16.34
CA THR A 431 25.15 -19.82 -16.22
C THR A 431 24.07 -18.83 -16.68
N VAL A 432 24.15 -17.57 -16.26
CA VAL A 432 23.23 -16.48 -16.67
C VAL A 432 23.30 -16.26 -18.18
N ARG A 433 24.52 -16.25 -18.74
CA ARG A 433 24.74 -16.10 -20.19
C ARG A 433 24.17 -17.28 -20.97
N ALA A 434 24.42 -18.51 -20.52
CA ALA A 434 23.92 -19.72 -21.16
C ALA A 434 22.38 -19.79 -21.18
N SER A 435 21.73 -19.33 -20.11
CA SER A 435 20.27 -19.27 -20.03
C SER A 435 19.66 -17.99 -20.63
N ARG A 436 20.47 -17.07 -21.16
CA ARG A 436 20.06 -15.74 -21.65
C ARG A 436 19.22 -14.96 -20.62
N ALA A 437 19.59 -15.08 -19.34
CA ALA A 437 18.90 -14.42 -18.23
C ALA A 437 19.38 -12.98 -18.02
N SER A 438 18.63 -12.18 -17.27
CA SER A 438 18.98 -10.78 -16.99
C SER A 438 20.38 -10.66 -16.38
N PRO A 439 21.21 -9.71 -16.84
CA PRO A 439 22.40 -9.28 -16.08
C PRO A 439 22.03 -8.82 -14.66
N PRO A 440 22.96 -8.91 -13.69
CA PRO A 440 22.77 -8.46 -12.32
C PRO A 440 22.88 -6.92 -12.23
N CYS A 441 21.97 -6.21 -12.91
CA CYS A 441 21.92 -4.75 -12.89
C CYS A 441 21.65 -4.24 -11.47
N GLN A 442 22.40 -3.23 -11.02
CA GLN A 442 22.21 -2.61 -9.70
C GLN A 442 22.35 -1.09 -9.80
N PHE A 443 21.46 -0.37 -9.12
CA PHE A 443 21.43 1.09 -9.07
C PHE A 443 21.40 1.55 -7.61
N TRP A 444 22.22 2.55 -7.30
CA TRP A 444 22.27 3.20 -6.00
C TRP A 444 22.11 4.70 -6.20
N TYR A 445 21.40 5.35 -5.30
CA TYR A 445 21.25 6.80 -5.29
C TYR A 445 21.11 7.34 -3.87
N THR A 446 21.35 8.63 -3.73
CA THR A 446 21.12 9.37 -2.48
C THR A 446 19.94 10.32 -2.67
N ASP A 447 18.96 10.21 -1.78
CA ASP A 447 17.75 11.03 -1.82
C ASP A 447 17.94 12.41 -1.18
N GLY A 448 18.73 12.49 -0.09
CA GLY A 448 19.01 13.74 0.62
C GLY A 448 17.83 14.34 1.40
N GLY A 449 16.60 13.83 1.24
CA GLY A 449 15.42 14.28 1.96
C GLY A 449 14.99 15.72 1.65
N SER A 450 14.07 16.24 2.46
CA SER A 450 13.60 17.63 2.43
C SER A 450 13.45 18.19 3.84
N VAL A 451 13.70 19.50 4.00
CA VAL A 451 13.56 20.19 5.30
C VAL A 451 12.08 20.33 5.66
N GLN A 452 11.72 19.94 6.87
CA GLN A 452 10.33 19.95 7.37
C GLN A 452 10.10 20.85 8.59
N SER A 453 11.15 21.49 9.09
CA SER A 453 11.10 22.54 10.11
C SER A 453 12.38 23.37 10.08
N ILE A 454 12.31 24.64 10.49
CA ILE A 454 13.47 25.52 10.63
C ILE A 454 13.38 26.17 12.01
N SER A 455 14.45 26.09 12.79
CA SER A 455 14.64 26.85 14.02
C SER A 455 15.79 27.83 13.80
N LEU A 456 15.54 29.13 14.00
CA LEU A 456 16.52 30.19 13.81
C LEU A 456 16.71 30.96 15.12
N SER A 457 17.90 30.91 15.68
CA SER A 457 18.30 31.77 16.80
C SER A 457 18.74 33.14 16.27
N SER A 458 18.06 34.22 16.67
CA SER A 458 18.47 35.60 16.39
C SER A 458 19.20 36.16 17.60
N LEU A 459 20.52 36.29 17.52
CA LEU A 459 21.37 36.85 18.57
C LEU A 459 21.68 38.31 18.23
N GLU A 460 21.21 39.24 19.06
CA GLU A 460 21.68 40.62 19.03
C GLU A 460 23.08 40.68 19.67
N VAL A 461 24.03 41.29 18.97
CA VAL A 461 25.31 41.69 19.55
C VAL A 461 25.24 43.20 19.79
N GLN A 462 25.25 43.62 21.06
CA GLN A 462 25.29 45.03 21.47
C GLN A 462 26.71 45.57 21.54
#